data_AF-A0A7K7R2K8-F1
#
_entry.id   AF-A0A7K7R2K8-F1
#
_cell.length_a   1.000
_cell.length_b   1.000
_cell.length_c   1.000
_cell.angle_alpha   90.00
_cell.angle_beta   90.00
_cell.angle_gamma   90.00
#
_symmetry.space_group_name_H-M   'P 1'
#
loop_
_entity.id
_entity.type
_entity.pdbx_description
1 polymer ?
#
loop_
_entity_poly.entity_id
_entity_poly.type
_entity_poly.pdbx_seq_one_letter_code
_entity_poly.pdbx_strand_id
1 'polypeptide(L)'
;RGTAVPILLLLLLLLGTAPTRAQPSCLHFPELLPARLRELRVKFEEIKDYFQSKDDDLSIQLLSSDLLEEFKGSLGCQSVSEMMGFYMEEVLPSAMRISAQHQQSMGDLGNLLLSLRATMRRC
;
A
#
# COMPACT_ATOMS: atom_id res chain seq x y z
N ARG A 1 5.87 -50.62 -2.03
CA ARG A 1 5.42 -49.36 -2.67
C ARG A 1 4.99 -48.41 -1.54
N GLY A 2 5.84 -47.49 -1.09
CA GLY A 2 5.51 -46.66 0.08
C GLY A 2 6.60 -45.67 0.54
N THR A 3 7.83 -45.80 0.03
CA THR A 3 8.94 -44.92 0.41
C THR A 3 9.01 -43.61 -0.38
N ALA A 4 8.27 -43.48 -1.48
CA ALA A 4 8.32 -42.29 -2.34
C ALA A 4 7.64 -41.06 -1.72
N VAL A 5 6.57 -41.27 -0.95
CA VAL A 5 5.78 -40.20 -0.33
C VAL A 5 6.56 -39.46 0.77
N PRO A 6 7.22 -40.14 1.74
CA PRO A 6 7.98 -39.42 2.76
C PRO A 6 9.21 -38.69 2.19
N ILE A 7 9.82 -39.23 1.13
CA ILE A 7 10.95 -38.57 0.44
C ILE A 7 10.50 -37.29 -0.26
N LEU A 8 9.34 -37.32 -0.92
CA LEU A 8 8.75 -36.15 -1.58
C LEU A 8 8.35 -35.06 -0.57
N LEU A 9 7.78 -35.47 0.58
CA LEU A 9 7.43 -34.55 1.67
C LEU A 9 8.68 -33.89 2.28
N LEU A 10 9.74 -34.67 2.48
CA LEU A 10 11.03 -34.19 3.00
C LEU A 10 11.69 -33.22 2.02
N LEU A 11 11.63 -33.49 0.71
CA LEU A 11 12.10 -32.59 -0.34
C LEU A 11 11.32 -31.27 -0.36
N LEU A 12 10.00 -31.31 -0.23
CA LEU A 12 9.18 -30.09 -0.17
C LEU A 12 9.47 -29.24 1.08
N LEU A 13 9.73 -29.89 2.23
CA LEU A 13 10.15 -29.21 3.46
C LEU A 13 11.56 -28.60 3.34
N LEU A 14 12.47 -29.25 2.62
CA LEU A 14 13.83 -28.76 2.37
C LEU A 14 13.86 -27.62 1.34
N LEU A 15 12.98 -27.62 0.33
CA LEU A 15 12.82 -26.49 -0.59
C LEU A 15 12.13 -25.28 0.06
N GLY A 16 11.31 -25.49 1.10
CA GLY A 16 10.64 -24.43 1.85
C GLY A 16 11.52 -23.64 2.82
N THR A 17 12.78 -24.06 3.03
CA THR A 17 13.71 -23.44 3.99
C THR A 17 14.90 -22.75 3.34
N ALA A 18 14.91 -22.58 2.02
CA ALA A 18 15.84 -21.65 1.40
C ALA A 18 15.56 -20.27 2.02
N PRO A 19 16.55 -19.63 2.70
CA PRO A 19 16.38 -18.27 3.13
C PRO A 19 16.07 -17.49 1.85
N THR A 20 14.87 -16.93 1.76
CA THR A 20 14.60 -15.89 0.77
C THR A 20 15.68 -14.87 1.00
N ARG A 21 16.70 -14.85 0.14
CA ARG A 21 17.82 -13.94 0.28
C ARG A 21 17.19 -12.57 0.17
N ALA A 22 16.98 -11.92 1.32
CA ALA A 22 16.36 -10.62 1.38
C ALA A 22 17.11 -9.78 0.37
N GLN A 23 16.40 -9.27 -0.64
CA GLN A 23 17.05 -8.40 -1.61
C GLN A 23 17.72 -7.29 -0.80
N PRO A 24 18.95 -6.87 -1.13
CA PRO A 24 19.65 -5.83 -0.37
C PRO A 24 18.81 -4.58 -0.14
N SER A 25 17.86 -4.30 -1.04
CA SER A 25 16.88 -3.22 -0.97
C SER A 25 15.80 -3.38 0.12
N CYS A 26 15.52 -4.60 0.62
CA CYS A 26 14.53 -4.86 1.66
C CYS A 26 15.11 -4.81 3.08
N LEU A 27 16.43 -4.93 3.24
CA LEU A 27 17.09 -4.97 4.56
C LEU A 27 16.85 -3.73 5.41
N HIS A 28 16.65 -2.57 4.77
CA HIS A 28 16.44 -1.29 5.45
C HIS A 28 15.01 -0.75 5.30
N PHE A 29 14.10 -1.54 4.72
CA PHE A 29 12.76 -1.06 4.44
C PHE A 29 11.98 -0.68 5.72
N PRO A 30 11.97 -1.50 6.79
CA PRO A 30 11.29 -1.13 8.03
C PRO A 30 11.75 0.20 8.62
N GLU A 31 13.05 0.49 8.57
CA GLU A 31 13.64 1.74 9.05
C GLU A 31 13.32 2.94 8.16
N LEU A 32 13.15 2.70 6.86
CA LEU A 32 12.81 3.73 5.87
C LEU A 32 11.31 4.01 5.79
N LEU A 33 10.45 3.08 6.21
CA LEU A 33 9.00 3.19 6.12
C LEU A 33 8.46 4.48 6.78
N PRO A 34 8.87 4.88 8.00
CA PRO A 34 8.44 6.14 8.60
C PRO A 34 8.77 7.36 7.73
N ALA A 35 9.94 7.39 7.10
CA ALA A 35 10.35 8.48 6.22
C ALA A 35 9.50 8.54 4.94
N ARG A 36 9.19 7.38 4.34
CA ARG A 36 8.29 7.27 3.18
C ARG A 36 6.87 7.75 3.52
N LEU A 37 6.36 7.37 4.69
CA LEU A 37 5.06 7.84 5.16
C LEU A 37 5.06 9.35 5.46
N ARG A 38 6.18 9.92 5.91
CA ARG A 38 6.33 11.37 6.08
C ARG A 38 6.31 12.09 4.73
N GLU A 39 7.01 11.56 3.73
CA GLU A 39 7.03 12.10 2.37
C GLU A 39 5.62 12.16 1.77
N LEU A 40 4.84 11.07 1.89
CA LEU A 40 3.43 11.03 1.49
C LEU A 40 2.59 12.11 2.18
N ARG A 41 2.73 12.28 3.50
CA ARG A 41 1.99 13.29 4.27
C ARG A 41 2.33 14.70 3.82
N VAL A 42 3.61 15.02 3.68
CA VAL A 42 4.05 16.35 3.21
C VAL A 42 3.51 16.64 1.82
N LYS A 43 3.50 15.64 0.92
CA LYS A 43 2.97 15.84 -0.43
C LYS A 43 1.46 16.03 -0.46
N PHE A 44 0.72 15.34 0.43
CA PHE A 44 -0.72 15.53 0.58
C PHE A 44 -1.08 16.94 1.04
N GLU A 45 -0.27 17.57 1.90
CA GLU A 45 -0.52 18.95 2.37
C GLU A 45 -0.61 19.97 1.22
N GLU A 46 0.07 19.74 0.09
CA GLU A 46 0.01 20.64 -1.08
C GLU A 46 -1.38 20.69 -1.75
N ILE A 47 -2.21 19.67 -1.56
CA ILE A 47 -3.52 19.55 -2.21
C ILE A 47 -4.68 19.52 -1.22
N LYS A 48 -4.39 19.37 0.08
CA LYS A 48 -5.36 19.18 1.16
C LYS A 48 -6.43 20.28 1.18
N ASP A 49 -6.01 21.53 1.23
CA ASP A 49 -6.93 22.67 1.39
C ASP A 49 -7.88 22.79 0.19
N TYR A 50 -7.38 22.51 -1.02
CA TYR A 50 -8.21 22.48 -2.22
C TYR A 50 -9.29 21.41 -2.11
N PHE A 51 -8.93 20.16 -1.83
CA PHE A 51 -9.92 19.07 -1.78
C PHE A 51 -10.87 19.19 -0.58
N GLN A 52 -10.42 19.70 0.57
CA GLN A 52 -11.31 20.00 1.69
C GLN A 52 -12.29 21.12 1.37
N SER A 53 -11.87 22.15 0.61
CA SER A 53 -12.79 23.21 0.16
C SER A 53 -13.82 22.77 -0.89
N LYS A 54 -13.67 21.56 -1.44
CA LYS A 54 -14.59 20.95 -2.41
C LYS A 54 -15.50 19.89 -1.79
N ASP A 55 -15.33 19.59 -0.52
CA ASP A 55 -16.12 18.61 0.21
C ASP A 55 -17.21 19.33 1.02
N ASP A 56 -18.44 19.29 0.51
CA ASP A 56 -19.60 19.91 1.15
C ASP A 56 -20.28 18.93 2.14
N ASP A 57 -19.92 17.64 2.13
CA ASP A 57 -20.60 16.57 2.88
C ASP A 57 -19.87 16.19 4.18
N LEU A 58 -19.57 17.18 5.01
CA LEU A 58 -18.78 17.02 6.24
C LEU A 58 -19.40 16.09 7.30
N SER A 59 -20.68 15.72 7.15
CA SER A 59 -21.36 14.75 8.02
C SER A 59 -21.08 13.29 7.66
N ILE A 60 -20.51 13.02 6.48
CA ILE A 60 -20.25 11.66 6.01
C ILE A 60 -18.78 11.33 6.20
N GLN A 61 -18.50 10.35 7.04
CA GLN A 61 -17.16 9.79 7.16
C GLN A 61 -17.00 8.61 6.21
N LEU A 62 -16.28 8.81 5.09
CA LEU A 62 -16.03 7.73 4.11
C LEU A 62 -15.13 6.62 4.66
N LEU A 63 -14.09 6.99 5.43
CA LEU A 63 -13.16 6.04 6.05
C LEU A 63 -13.40 6.00 7.56
N SER A 64 -14.14 5.00 8.04
CA SER A 64 -14.53 4.83 9.44
C SER A 64 -13.50 4.04 10.26
N SER A 65 -13.73 3.94 11.57
CA SER A 65 -12.95 3.08 12.47
C SER A 65 -13.02 1.60 12.10
N ASP A 66 -14.09 1.16 11.45
CA ASP A 66 -14.30 -0.25 11.10
C ASP A 66 -13.25 -0.70 10.09
N LEU A 67 -12.92 0.16 9.11
CA LEU A 67 -11.84 -0.10 8.15
C LEU A 67 -10.47 -0.29 8.84
N LEU A 68 -10.21 0.47 9.91
CA LEU A 68 -8.98 0.31 10.68
C LEU A 68 -8.95 -1.04 11.42
N GLU A 69 -10.08 -1.51 11.93
CA GLU A 69 -10.16 -2.82 12.55
C GLU A 69 -10.03 -3.95 11.52
N GLU A 70 -10.55 -3.77 10.30
CA GLU A 70 -10.29 -4.69 9.18
C GLU A 70 -8.80 -4.76 8.83
N PHE A 71 -8.10 -3.62 8.80
CA PHE A 71 -6.65 -3.57 8.56
C PHE A 71 -5.82 -4.32 9.61
N LYS A 72 -6.32 -4.43 10.84
CA LYS A 72 -5.67 -5.19 11.92
C LYS A 72 -6.07 -6.67 11.93
N GLY A 73 -7.16 -7.01 11.25
CA GLY A 73 -7.72 -8.36 11.21
C GLY A 73 -6.92 -9.33 10.35
N SER A 74 -7.41 -10.57 10.26
CA SER A 74 -6.80 -11.64 9.46
C SER A 74 -6.73 -11.33 7.96
N LEU A 75 -7.59 -10.44 7.47
CA LEU A 75 -7.62 -9.99 6.08
C LEU A 75 -6.89 -8.65 5.87
N GLY A 76 -6.19 -8.12 6.88
CA GLY A 76 -5.62 -6.78 6.83
C GLY A 76 -4.68 -6.51 5.64
N CYS A 77 -3.88 -7.50 5.23
CA CYS A 77 -3.03 -7.38 4.03
C CYS A 77 -3.85 -7.18 2.75
N GLN A 78 -4.95 -7.92 2.61
CA GLN A 78 -5.86 -7.78 1.48
C GLN A 78 -6.56 -6.42 1.51
N SER A 79 -7.15 -6.05 2.66
CA SER A 79 -7.85 -4.76 2.83
C SER A 79 -6.94 -3.56 2.53
N VAL A 80 -5.69 -3.57 3.01
CA VAL A 80 -4.72 -2.52 2.68
C VAL A 80 -4.37 -2.52 1.19
N SER A 81 -4.13 -3.69 0.58
CA SER A 81 -3.80 -3.78 -0.85
C SER A 81 -4.95 -3.32 -1.75
N GLU A 82 -6.20 -3.58 -1.36
CA GLU A 82 -7.41 -3.13 -2.03
C GLU A 82 -7.59 -1.62 -1.89
N MET A 83 -7.45 -1.07 -0.68
CA MET A 83 -7.55 0.38 -0.47
C MET A 83 -6.47 1.17 -1.21
N MET A 84 -5.22 0.69 -1.20
CA MET A 84 -4.15 1.30 -2.02
C MET A 84 -4.47 1.20 -3.52
N GLY A 85 -5.08 0.09 -3.96
CA GLY A 85 -5.54 -0.09 -5.34
C GLY A 85 -6.62 0.93 -5.71
N PHE A 86 -7.69 1.00 -4.93
CA PHE A 86 -8.81 1.93 -5.12
C PHE A 86 -8.35 3.39 -5.26
N TYR A 87 -7.45 3.87 -4.39
CA TYR A 87 -6.95 5.23 -4.50
C TYR A 87 -6.14 5.49 -5.76
N MET A 88 -5.33 4.53 -6.20
CA MET A 88 -4.48 4.71 -7.39
C MET A 88 -5.24 4.52 -8.71
N GLU A 89 -6.24 3.63 -8.73
CA GLU A 89 -6.93 3.21 -9.95
C GLU A 89 -8.21 4.05 -10.18
N GLU A 90 -8.87 4.50 -9.10
CA GLU A 90 -10.15 5.21 -9.18
C GLU A 90 -10.06 6.66 -8.71
N VAL A 91 -9.58 6.89 -7.48
CA VAL A 91 -9.66 8.21 -6.82
C VAL A 91 -8.71 9.22 -7.45
N LEU A 92 -7.40 8.95 -7.45
CA LEU A 92 -6.39 9.88 -7.94
C LEU A 92 -6.56 10.21 -9.43
N PRO A 93 -6.79 9.23 -10.35
CA PRO A 93 -7.02 9.54 -11.75
C PRO A 93 -8.26 10.41 -11.97
N SER A 94 -9.31 10.22 -11.17
CA SER A 94 -10.51 11.05 -11.23
C SER A 94 -10.25 12.45 -10.69
N ALA A 95 -9.59 12.57 -9.54
CA ALA A 95 -9.25 13.86 -8.93
C ALA A 95 -8.35 14.71 -9.84
N MET A 96 -7.39 14.09 -10.53
CA MET A 96 -6.49 14.76 -11.49
C MET A 96 -7.23 15.46 -12.64
N ARG A 97 -8.41 14.96 -13.03
CA ARG A 97 -9.23 15.58 -14.07
C ARG A 97 -10.00 16.82 -13.60
N ILE A 98 -10.15 16.99 -12.28
CA ILE A 98 -10.97 18.06 -11.68
C ILE A 98 -10.16 19.35 -11.49
N SER A 99 -8.83 19.27 -11.33
CA SER A 99 -7.98 20.44 -11.10
C SER A 99 -6.66 20.38 -11.86
N ALA A 100 -6.56 21.15 -12.95
CA ALA A 100 -5.32 21.30 -13.71
C ALA A 100 -4.18 21.88 -12.87
N GLN A 101 -4.49 22.80 -11.94
CA GLN A 101 -3.48 23.42 -11.05
C GLN A 101 -2.83 22.41 -10.12
N HIS A 102 -3.57 21.41 -9.63
CA HIS A 102 -3.09 20.42 -8.66
C HIS A 102 -2.73 19.08 -9.31
N GLN A 103 -2.83 18.97 -10.64
CA GLN A 103 -2.60 17.74 -11.39
C GLN A 103 -1.20 17.17 -11.14
N GLN A 104 -0.17 18.03 -11.11
CA GLN A 104 1.21 17.58 -10.84
C GLN A 104 1.35 17.05 -9.41
N SER A 105 0.89 17.78 -8.40
CA SER A 105 0.98 17.36 -7.00
C SER A 105 0.22 16.05 -6.73
N MET A 106 -0.94 15.85 -7.37
CA MET A 106 -1.68 14.59 -7.32
C MET A 106 -0.93 13.44 -8.01
N GLY A 107 -0.33 13.69 -9.17
CA GLY A 107 0.48 12.69 -9.88
C GLY A 107 1.69 12.25 -9.06
N ASP A 108 2.40 13.21 -8.46
CA ASP A 108 3.52 12.94 -7.56
C ASP A 108 3.08 12.15 -6.32
N LEU A 109 1.95 12.52 -5.70
CA LEU A 109 1.38 11.77 -4.58
C LEU A 109 1.06 10.32 -4.96
N GLY A 110 0.49 10.11 -6.14
CA GLY A 110 0.24 8.78 -6.70
C GLY A 110 1.52 7.98 -6.93
N ASN A 111 2.58 8.61 -7.43
CA ASN A 111 3.89 7.97 -7.61
C ASN A 111 4.53 7.54 -6.29
N LEU A 112 4.43 8.36 -5.25
CA LEU A 112 4.88 8.01 -3.90
C LEU A 112 4.11 6.80 -3.35
N LEU A 113 2.79 6.77 -3.52
CA LEU A 113 1.94 5.68 -3.05
C LEU A 113 2.22 4.37 -3.81
N LEU A 114 2.40 4.46 -5.13
CA LEU A 114 2.77 3.33 -5.98
C LEU A 114 4.14 2.77 -5.59
N SER A 115 5.13 3.63 -5.35
CA SER A 115 6.46 3.24 -4.89
C SER A 115 6.42 2.51 -3.54
N LEU A 116 5.61 3.01 -2.60
CA LEU A 116 5.39 2.37 -1.30
C LEU A 116 4.73 0.99 -1.47
N ARG A 117 3.64 0.89 -2.24
CA ARG A 117 2.93 -0.37 -2.51
C ARG A 117 3.84 -1.42 -3.15
N ALA A 118 4.74 -1.00 -4.05
CA ALA A 118 5.69 -1.89 -4.72
C ALA A 118 6.87 -2.30 -3.82
N THR A 119 7.18 -1.53 -2.78
CA THR A 119 8.25 -1.85 -1.82
C THR A 119 7.78 -2.74 -0.68
N MET A 120 6.59 -2.48 -0.11
CA MET A 120 5.71 -3.55 0.43
C MET A 120 5.46 -4.55 -0.73
N ARG A 121 4.78 -5.70 -0.65
CA ARG A 121 4.74 -6.69 -1.77
C ARG A 121 6.09 -7.33 -2.11
N ARG A 122 7.13 -6.57 -2.46
CA ARG A 122 8.49 -7.08 -2.73
C ARG A 122 9.20 -7.43 -1.43
N CYS A 123 9.05 -6.55 -0.44
CA CYS A 123 9.37 -6.75 0.96
C CYS A 123 8.02 -6.94 1.70
#